data_AF-A0A3D1KGJ9-F1
#
_entry.id   AF-A0A3D1KGJ9-F1
#
_cell.length_a   1.000
_cell.length_b   1.000
_cell.length_c   1.000
_cell.angle_alpha   90.00
_cell.angle_beta   90.00
_cell.angle_gamma   90.00
#
_symmetry.space_group_name_H-M   'P 1'
#
loop_
_entity.id
_entity.type
_entity.pdbx_description
1 polymer ?
#
loop_
_entity_poly.entity_id
_entity_poly.type
_entity_poly.pdbx_seq_one_letter_code
_entity_poly.pdbx_strand_id
1 'polypeptide(L)'
;MKKYPLIALLFFYYGLSAGAQEEKTYYRIMSAKPSFAGKCIQDHSNTNGADDYLIEDWNADNKRQEWDLIPADDNDNSLYYIRNRNSRRYIGQVTTLVDNKYYYTASTPALSSSPKWTITEIGDDMVTFSTTDEYGVVRFLNAADLKKSPERIYSAKAAKKTGFAWKIIDAKKDPTTIKSQTGQKTKVSTLNGHIIVAGTDDYTISDLQGRNISPDNGLPKGVYIVTTKDESFKVLIK
;
A
#
# COMPACT_ATOMS: atom_id res chain seq x y z
N MET A 1 -14.63 7.47 41.67
CA MET A 1 -13.33 7.12 41.05
C MET A 1 -13.53 5.85 40.23
N LYS A 2 -13.61 5.98 38.91
CA LYS A 2 -13.81 4.83 38.02
C LYS A 2 -12.48 4.09 37.87
N LYS A 3 -12.45 2.84 38.34
CA LYS A 3 -11.40 1.86 38.06
C LYS A 3 -11.59 1.38 36.63
N TYR A 4 -10.55 1.47 35.81
CA TYR A 4 -10.53 0.89 34.46
C TYR A 4 -10.45 -0.64 34.58
N PRO A 5 -11.25 -1.41 33.83
CA PRO A 5 -11.02 -2.85 33.71
C PRO A 5 -9.78 -3.09 32.84
N LEU A 6 -8.87 -3.88 33.39
CA LEU A 6 -7.73 -4.50 32.72
C LEU A 6 -8.28 -5.44 31.63
N ILE A 7 -8.11 -5.10 30.34
CA ILE A 7 -8.41 -6.05 29.26
C ILE A 7 -7.22 -6.99 29.13
N ALA A 8 -7.42 -8.22 29.58
CA ALA A 8 -6.49 -9.32 29.38
C ALA A 8 -6.43 -9.66 27.87
N LEU A 9 -5.23 -9.57 27.30
CA LEU A 9 -4.91 -10.19 26.01
C LEU A 9 -5.07 -11.72 26.16
N LEU A 10 -6.15 -12.25 25.59
CA LEU A 10 -6.37 -13.70 25.46
C LEU A 10 -5.38 -14.26 24.43
N PHE A 11 -4.35 -14.96 24.91
CA PHE A 11 -3.56 -15.86 24.07
C PHE A 11 -4.39 -17.12 23.79
N PHE A 12 -4.82 -17.30 22.53
CA PHE A 12 -5.26 -18.62 22.08
C PHE A 12 -4.03 -19.48 21.76
N TYR A 13 -3.66 -20.34 22.71
CA TYR A 13 -2.82 -21.50 22.43
C TYR A 13 -3.66 -22.51 21.65
N TYR A 14 -3.45 -22.61 20.34
CA TYR A 14 -3.67 -23.87 19.63
C TYR A 14 -2.37 -24.68 19.75
N GLY A 15 -2.52 -25.96 20.09
CA GLY A 15 -1.44 -26.84 20.55
C GLY A 15 -0.23 -26.93 19.63
N LEU A 16 0.90 -27.36 20.22
CA LEU A 16 2.15 -27.64 19.54
C LEU A 16 1.91 -28.43 18.24
N SER A 17 2.10 -27.76 17.11
CA SER A 17 2.75 -28.34 15.94
C SER A 17 3.95 -27.46 15.63
N ALA A 18 5.07 -28.08 15.27
CA ALA A 18 6.33 -27.39 15.04
C ALA A 18 6.18 -26.25 14.01
N GLY A 19 6.56 -25.04 14.43
CA GLY A 19 7.05 -23.94 13.59
C GLY A 19 6.34 -23.68 12.26
N ALA A 20 5.15 -23.09 12.27
CA ALA A 20 4.74 -22.24 11.15
C ALA A 20 5.35 -20.85 11.36
N GLN A 21 6.60 -20.67 10.92
CA GLN A 21 7.18 -19.34 10.76
C GLN A 21 6.30 -18.60 9.75
N GLU A 22 5.64 -17.51 10.16
CA GLU A 22 4.93 -16.65 9.20
C GLU A 22 5.89 -16.32 8.05
N GLU A 23 5.55 -16.78 6.84
CA GLU A 23 6.40 -16.53 5.69
C GLU A 23 6.38 -15.04 5.41
N LYS A 24 7.54 -14.41 5.59
CA LYS A 24 7.75 -13.00 5.30
C LYS A 24 7.31 -12.67 3.86
N THR A 25 6.34 -11.77 3.74
CA THR A 25 5.85 -11.27 2.45
C THR A 25 6.84 -10.29 1.83
N TYR A 26 7.10 -10.45 0.54
CA TYR A 26 7.86 -9.51 -0.28
C TYR A 26 6.96 -8.95 -1.36
N TYR A 27 7.29 -7.76 -1.85
CA TYR A 27 6.47 -7.03 -2.83
C TYR A 27 7.29 -6.63 -4.05
N ARG A 28 6.63 -6.52 -5.20
CA ARG A 28 7.11 -5.80 -6.38
C ARG A 28 6.47 -4.43 -6.43
N ILE A 29 7.30 -3.41 -6.65
CA ILE A 29 6.86 -2.02 -6.81
C ILE A 29 6.81 -1.74 -8.31
N MET A 30 5.62 -1.89 -8.90
CA MET A 30 5.36 -1.77 -10.33
C MET A 30 5.08 -0.32 -10.72
N SER A 31 5.56 0.13 -11.88
CA SER A 31 5.19 1.45 -12.41
C SER A 31 3.73 1.45 -12.89
N ALA A 32 2.98 2.50 -12.55
CA ALA A 32 1.65 2.75 -13.11
C ALA A 32 1.70 3.69 -14.34
N LYS A 33 2.89 4.12 -14.77
CA LYS A 33 3.09 4.94 -15.98
C LYS A 33 2.84 4.09 -17.22
N PRO A 34 1.96 4.50 -18.16
CA PRO A 34 1.63 3.69 -19.34
C PRO A 34 2.85 3.28 -20.18
N SER A 35 3.86 4.15 -20.32
CA SER A 35 5.08 3.85 -21.08
C SER A 35 6.00 2.83 -20.39
N PHE A 36 5.74 2.50 -19.13
CA PHE A 36 6.47 1.50 -18.34
C PHE A 36 5.53 0.38 -17.88
N ALA A 37 4.46 0.11 -18.62
CA ALA A 37 3.56 -1.00 -18.34
C ALA A 37 4.34 -2.33 -18.25
N GLY A 38 4.06 -3.12 -17.22
CA GLY A 38 4.75 -4.39 -16.97
C GLY A 38 6.15 -4.25 -16.35
N LYS A 39 6.60 -3.04 -16.03
CA LYS A 39 7.92 -2.79 -15.45
C LYS A 39 7.86 -2.45 -13.96
N CYS A 40 8.91 -2.81 -13.22
CA CYS A 40 9.04 -2.58 -11.79
C CYS A 40 10.45 -2.10 -11.40
N ILE A 41 10.58 -1.64 -10.15
CA ILE A 41 11.87 -1.25 -9.59
C ILE A 41 12.75 -2.50 -9.40
N GLN A 42 13.94 -2.48 -10.00
CA GLN A 42 14.98 -3.48 -9.85
C GLN A 42 16.22 -2.88 -9.21
N ASP A 43 16.75 -3.60 -8.21
CA ASP A 43 18.00 -3.25 -7.53
C ASP A 43 19.26 -3.66 -8.32
N HIS A 44 20.06 -2.65 -8.64
CA HIS A 44 21.35 -2.75 -9.32
C HIS A 44 22.53 -2.29 -8.43
N SER A 45 22.27 -1.88 -7.18
CA SER A 45 23.30 -1.33 -6.28
C SER A 45 24.52 -2.21 -5.98
N ASN A 46 24.38 -3.53 -6.11
CA ASN A 46 25.50 -4.48 -6.00
C ASN A 46 26.05 -4.92 -7.37
N THR A 47 25.82 -4.13 -8.41
CA THR A 47 26.38 -4.36 -9.76
C THR A 47 27.30 -3.21 -10.11
N ASN A 48 28.29 -3.42 -11.00
CA ASN A 48 29.24 -2.38 -11.41
C ASN A 48 28.60 -1.30 -12.32
N GLY A 49 27.30 -1.02 -12.15
CA GLY A 49 26.55 -0.03 -12.91
C GLY A 49 26.62 1.37 -12.29
N ALA A 50 26.25 2.37 -13.08
CA ALA A 50 26.19 3.77 -12.62
C ALA A 50 24.93 4.07 -11.79
N ASP A 51 23.86 3.32 -12.00
CA ASP A 51 22.57 3.53 -11.35
C ASP A 51 22.25 2.40 -10.36
N ASP A 52 21.91 2.76 -9.13
CA ASP A 52 21.57 1.79 -8.08
C ASP A 52 20.21 1.12 -8.30
N TYR A 53 19.31 1.76 -9.05
CA TYR A 53 17.95 1.28 -9.30
C TYR A 53 17.51 1.58 -10.73
N LEU A 54 16.86 0.60 -11.38
CA LEU A 54 16.31 0.73 -12.73
C LEU A 54 14.84 0.29 -12.80
N ILE A 55 14.13 0.74 -13.83
CA ILE A 55 12.76 0.32 -14.14
C ILE A 55 12.82 -0.74 -15.24
N GLU A 56 12.66 -2.00 -14.85
CA GLU A 56 12.92 -3.17 -15.70
C GLU A 56 11.67 -4.01 -15.90
N ASP A 57 11.66 -4.83 -16.96
CA ASP A 57 10.59 -5.81 -17.17
C ASP A 57 10.48 -6.76 -15.98
N TRP A 58 9.24 -6.98 -15.52
CA TRP A 58 8.98 -7.90 -14.43
C TRP A 58 9.47 -9.32 -14.78
N ASN A 59 10.19 -9.92 -13.82
CA ASN A 59 10.62 -11.30 -13.82
C ASN A 59 10.24 -11.95 -12.47
N ALA A 60 9.46 -13.05 -12.53
CA ALA A 60 8.93 -13.77 -11.37
C ALA A 60 10.03 -14.36 -10.46
N ASP A 61 11.19 -14.72 -11.02
CA ASP A 61 12.29 -15.36 -10.29
C ASP A 61 13.33 -14.35 -9.78
N ASN A 62 13.22 -13.08 -10.19
CA ASN A 62 14.23 -12.08 -9.90
C ASN A 62 14.03 -11.43 -8.52
N LYS A 63 14.76 -11.96 -7.53
CA LYS A 63 14.78 -11.43 -6.15
C LYS A 63 15.28 -9.98 -6.03
N ARG A 64 15.92 -9.41 -7.06
CA ARG A 64 16.30 -7.99 -7.09
C ARG A 64 15.11 -7.07 -7.39
N GLN A 65 13.98 -7.62 -7.82
CA GLN A 65 12.71 -6.89 -8.00
C GLN A 65 11.79 -7.02 -6.78
N GLU A 66 12.25 -7.67 -5.72
CA GLU A 66 11.46 -7.95 -4.53
C GLU A 66 11.90 -7.07 -3.35
N TRP A 67 10.90 -6.47 -2.70
CA TRP A 67 11.07 -5.40 -1.72
C TRP A 67 10.31 -5.73 -0.45
N ASP A 68 10.95 -5.44 0.67
CA ASP A 68 10.46 -5.57 2.03
C ASP A 68 10.03 -4.17 2.48
N LEU A 69 8.74 -4.02 2.80
CA LEU A 69 8.18 -2.79 3.36
C LEU A 69 8.19 -2.92 4.88
N ILE A 70 9.16 -2.28 5.53
CA ILE A 70 9.42 -2.42 6.96
C ILE A 70 8.85 -1.17 7.66
N PRO A 71 7.86 -1.29 8.56
CA PRO A 71 7.40 -0.17 9.36
C PRO A 71 8.56 0.52 10.09
N ALA A 72 8.56 1.84 10.10
CA ALA A 72 9.63 2.61 10.76
C ALA A 72 9.48 2.64 12.29
N ASP A 73 8.28 2.34 12.79
CA ASP A 73 7.92 2.17 14.18
C ASP A 73 6.91 1.02 14.24
N ASP A 74 7.08 0.10 15.20
CA ASP A 74 6.21 -1.08 15.36
C ASP A 74 4.76 -0.70 15.71
N ASN A 75 4.53 0.54 16.17
CA ASN A 75 3.21 1.06 16.53
C ASN A 75 2.65 2.06 15.51
N ASP A 76 3.44 2.45 14.49
CA ASP A 76 3.03 3.41 13.47
C ASP A 76 3.38 2.93 12.05
N ASN A 77 2.33 2.47 11.37
CA ASN A 77 2.37 1.99 9.98
C ASN A 77 2.23 3.12 8.94
N SER A 78 2.49 4.38 9.30
CA SER A 78 2.46 5.51 8.36
C SER A 78 3.77 5.71 7.60
N LEU A 79 4.88 5.17 8.12
CA LEU A 79 6.22 5.35 7.60
C LEU A 79 6.93 4.02 7.40
N TYR A 80 7.65 3.87 6.29
CA TYR A 80 8.30 2.63 5.91
C TYR A 80 9.74 2.84 5.48
N TYR A 81 10.59 1.87 5.81
CA TYR A 81 11.83 1.62 5.10
C TYR A 81 11.57 0.60 3.99
N ILE A 82 12.17 0.82 2.81
CA ILE A 82 11.99 -0.05 1.65
C ILE A 82 13.31 -0.76 1.40
N ARG A 83 13.38 -2.07 1.66
CA ARG A 83 14.63 -2.84 1.55
C ARG A 83 14.54 -3.92 0.49
N ASN A 84 15.55 -4.02 -0.36
CA ASN A 84 15.62 -5.10 -1.34
C ASN A 84 15.83 -6.47 -0.68
N ARG A 85 15.14 -7.51 -1.17
CA ARG A 85 15.28 -8.89 -0.68
C ARG A 85 16.69 -9.43 -0.90
N ASN A 86 17.25 -9.21 -2.09
CA ASN A 86 18.53 -9.77 -2.51
C ASN A 86 19.74 -9.02 -1.93
N SER A 87 19.86 -7.71 -2.19
CA SER A 87 21.04 -6.94 -1.73
C SER A 87 20.98 -6.55 -0.26
N ARG A 88 19.80 -6.60 0.36
CA ARG A 88 19.54 -6.11 1.72
C ARG A 88 19.76 -4.61 1.89
N ARG A 89 19.89 -3.86 0.79
CA ARG A 89 20.05 -2.41 0.77
C ARG A 89 18.70 -1.71 0.68
N TYR A 90 18.62 -0.50 1.22
CA TYR A 90 17.40 0.29 1.27
C TYR A 90 17.36 1.29 0.13
N ILE A 91 16.16 1.57 -0.40
CA ILE A 91 15.93 2.74 -1.26
C ILE A 91 16.21 3.98 -0.42
N GLY A 92 17.37 4.55 -0.65
CA GLY A 92 17.85 5.78 -0.04
C GLY A 92 17.41 7.02 -0.80
N GLN A 93 17.86 8.16 -0.29
CA GLN A 93 17.67 9.46 -0.88
C GLN A 93 19.03 10.14 -0.98
N VAL A 94 19.37 10.65 -2.16
CA VAL A 94 20.49 11.57 -2.31
C VAL A 94 19.93 12.97 -2.53
N THR A 95 20.31 13.89 -1.64
CA THR A 95 19.95 15.31 -1.69
C THR A 95 20.93 16.14 -2.52
N THR A 96 21.91 15.49 -3.17
CA THR A 96 22.89 16.14 -4.05
C THR A 96 22.43 16.10 -5.50
N LEU A 97 22.40 17.27 -6.15
CA LEU A 97 22.11 17.39 -7.58
C LEU A 97 23.26 16.80 -8.39
N VAL A 98 22.96 15.84 -9.27
CA VAL A 98 23.89 15.40 -10.32
C VAL A 98 23.41 15.99 -11.65
N ASP A 99 24.33 16.60 -12.40
CA ASP A 99 24.13 17.14 -13.75
C ASP A 99 22.92 18.07 -13.92
N ASN A 100 22.66 18.91 -12.91
CA ASN A 100 21.61 19.94 -12.94
C ASN A 100 20.20 19.42 -13.22
N LYS A 101 19.94 18.11 -13.10
CA LYS A 101 18.65 17.56 -13.53
C LYS A 101 17.87 16.77 -12.50
N TYR A 102 18.37 15.81 -11.70
CA TYR A 102 17.47 15.13 -10.74
C TYR A 102 18.16 14.70 -9.44
N TYR A 103 17.38 14.72 -8.34
CA TYR A 103 17.71 13.96 -7.13
C TYR A 103 17.53 12.47 -7.46
N TYR A 104 18.54 11.66 -7.18
CA TYR A 104 18.48 10.22 -7.42
C TYR A 104 18.31 9.46 -6.11
N THR A 105 17.66 8.31 -6.19
CA THR A 105 17.66 7.32 -5.11
C THR A 105 19.00 6.60 -5.15
N ALA A 106 19.85 6.78 -4.13
CA ALA A 106 20.98 5.88 -3.90
C ALA A 106 20.57 4.76 -2.97
N SER A 107 21.31 3.67 -3.03
CA SER A 107 21.20 2.59 -2.09
C SER A 107 21.99 2.89 -0.82
N THR A 108 21.41 2.59 0.34
CA THR A 108 22.16 2.59 1.59
C THR A 108 22.12 1.22 2.25
N PRO A 109 23.25 0.73 2.81
CA PRO A 109 23.25 -0.51 3.59
C PRO A 109 22.69 -0.31 5.01
N ALA A 110 22.61 0.92 5.51
CA ALA A 110 22.29 1.21 6.91
C ALA A 110 20.90 1.84 7.08
N LEU A 111 20.10 1.23 7.96
CA LEU A 111 18.76 1.71 8.33
C LEU A 111 18.80 3.16 8.87
N SER A 112 19.82 3.50 9.65
CA SER A 112 20.02 4.84 10.24
C SER A 112 20.23 5.95 9.22
N SER A 113 20.61 5.60 7.99
CA SER A 113 20.79 6.53 6.87
C SER A 113 19.70 6.38 5.79
N SER A 114 18.69 5.55 6.06
CA SER A 114 17.59 5.32 5.13
C SER A 114 16.49 6.37 5.37
N PRO A 115 15.94 6.99 4.33
CA PRO A 115 14.77 7.83 4.46
C PRO A 115 13.57 6.98 4.87
N LYS A 116 12.67 7.61 5.64
CA LYS A 116 11.36 7.05 5.94
C LYS A 116 10.40 7.47 4.83
N TRP A 117 9.74 6.50 4.21
CA TRP A 117 8.81 6.71 3.11
C TRP A 117 7.37 6.70 3.61
N THR A 118 6.63 7.73 3.29
CA THR A 118 5.16 7.74 3.36
C THR A 118 4.60 7.10 2.10
N ILE A 119 3.67 6.16 2.28
CA ILE A 119 2.92 5.54 1.19
C ILE A 119 1.51 6.14 1.22
N THR A 120 1.10 6.80 0.15
CA THR A 120 -0.22 7.46 0.07
C THR A 120 -1.02 6.86 -1.06
N GLU A 121 -2.22 6.36 -0.76
CA GLU A 121 -3.15 5.92 -1.78
C GLU A 121 -3.64 7.08 -2.64
N ILE A 122 -3.67 6.87 -3.95
CA ILE A 122 -4.16 7.85 -4.92
C ILE A 122 -5.34 7.32 -5.74
N GLY A 123 -5.86 6.13 -5.40
CA GLY A 123 -6.96 5.44 -6.08
C GLY A 123 -6.51 4.50 -7.21
N ASP A 124 -7.44 3.69 -7.73
CA ASP A 124 -7.17 2.67 -8.78
C ASP A 124 -6.07 1.66 -8.41
N ASP A 125 -6.00 1.31 -7.12
CA ASP A 125 -4.97 0.46 -6.51
C ASP A 125 -3.54 1.01 -6.73
N MET A 126 -3.41 2.34 -6.82
CA MET A 126 -2.14 3.03 -6.99
C MET A 126 -1.77 3.84 -5.74
N VAL A 127 -0.47 4.00 -5.56
CA VAL A 127 0.13 4.78 -4.48
C VAL A 127 1.19 5.73 -4.99
N THR A 128 1.52 6.74 -4.19
CA THR A 128 2.77 7.50 -4.26
C THR A 128 3.66 7.13 -3.10
N PHE A 129 4.98 7.13 -3.31
CA PHE A 129 5.98 7.11 -2.24
C PHE A 129 6.58 8.50 -2.10
N SER A 130 6.57 9.04 -0.89
CA SER A 130 7.19 10.35 -0.60
C SER A 130 8.05 10.33 0.64
N THR A 131 9.02 11.22 0.71
CA THR A 131 9.82 11.49 1.89
C THR A 131 10.13 12.99 1.99
N THR A 132 10.45 13.48 3.17
CA THR A 132 10.79 14.88 3.41
C THR A 132 12.29 14.98 3.63
N ASP A 133 12.98 15.79 2.82
CA ASP A 133 14.42 16.01 3.01
C ASP A 133 14.74 16.89 4.23
N GLU A 134 16.03 17.02 4.54
CA GLU A 134 16.53 17.82 5.67
C GLU A 134 16.14 19.30 5.61
N TYR A 135 15.73 19.79 4.44
CA TYR A 135 15.27 21.16 4.21
C TYR A 135 13.74 21.30 4.26
N GLY A 136 13.02 20.23 4.64
CA GLY A 136 11.56 20.24 4.72
C GLY A 136 10.86 20.09 3.37
N VAL A 137 11.58 19.75 2.29
CA VAL A 137 10.99 19.60 0.96
C VAL A 137 10.51 18.17 0.74
N VAL A 138 9.23 18.02 0.39
CA VAL A 138 8.64 16.73 0.02
C VAL A 138 9.14 16.29 -1.35
N ARG A 139 9.76 15.11 -1.40
CA ARG A 139 10.23 14.44 -2.61
C ARG A 139 9.39 13.20 -2.87
N PHE A 140 9.08 12.94 -4.14
CA PHE A 140 8.33 11.77 -4.56
C PHE A 140 9.23 10.82 -5.35
N LEU A 141 9.05 9.52 -5.13
CA LEU A 141 9.71 8.49 -5.95
C LEU A 141 9.15 8.53 -7.37
N ASN A 142 10.04 8.65 -8.37
CA ASN A 142 9.67 8.80 -9.77
C ASN A 142 10.32 7.75 -10.66
N ALA A 143 9.51 7.09 -11.49
CA ALA A 143 9.96 6.36 -12.66
C ALA A 143 10.29 7.36 -13.77
N ALA A 144 11.53 7.83 -13.79
CA ALA A 144 12.02 8.79 -14.77
C ALA A 144 12.45 8.10 -16.07
N ASP A 145 12.18 8.76 -17.20
CA ASP A 145 12.83 8.48 -18.47
C ASP A 145 13.94 9.52 -18.64
N LEU A 146 15.20 9.13 -18.47
CA LEU A 146 16.35 10.06 -18.47
C LEU A 146 16.49 10.85 -19.79
N LYS A 147 15.83 10.41 -20.86
CA LYS A 147 15.81 11.10 -22.16
C LYS A 147 14.72 12.17 -22.25
N LYS A 148 13.85 12.27 -21.26
CA LYS A 148 12.70 13.19 -21.22
C LYS A 148 12.74 14.05 -19.98
N SER A 149 12.14 15.24 -20.06
CA SER A 149 11.78 15.95 -18.84
C SER A 149 10.76 15.13 -18.06
N PRO A 150 10.94 14.91 -16.76
CA PRO A 150 9.97 14.21 -15.95
C PRO A 150 8.72 15.07 -15.82
N GLU A 151 7.63 14.35 -15.60
CA GLU A 151 6.35 14.95 -15.30
C GLU A 151 6.48 15.86 -14.06
N ARG A 152 5.66 16.92 -14.01
CA ARG A 152 5.50 17.74 -12.81
C ARG A 152 4.18 17.37 -12.16
N ILE A 153 4.22 17.06 -10.86
CA ILE A 153 3.02 16.86 -10.05
C ILE A 153 2.91 17.98 -9.02
N TYR A 154 1.69 18.46 -8.81
CA TYR A 154 1.37 19.50 -7.84
C TYR A 154 0.68 18.95 -6.59
N SER A 155 0.32 17.66 -6.60
CA SER A 155 -0.25 16.91 -5.48
C SER A 155 -0.15 15.40 -5.73
N ALA A 156 -0.28 14.58 -4.68
CA ALA A 156 -0.31 13.12 -4.83
C ALA A 156 -1.45 12.64 -5.73
N LYS A 157 -2.66 13.21 -5.63
CA LYS A 157 -3.80 12.85 -6.49
C LYS A 157 -3.54 13.09 -7.98
N ALA A 158 -2.72 14.10 -8.31
CA ALA A 158 -2.31 14.39 -9.69
C ALA A 158 -1.26 13.41 -10.25
N ALA A 159 -0.74 12.48 -9.43
CA ALA A 159 0.29 11.53 -9.86
C ALA A 159 -0.24 10.40 -10.77
N LYS A 160 -1.56 10.17 -10.84
CA LYS A 160 -2.15 9.10 -11.66
C LYS A 160 -1.61 9.14 -13.09
N LYS A 161 -1.20 7.97 -13.61
CA LYS A 161 -0.64 7.77 -14.96
C LYS A 161 0.70 8.47 -15.24
N THR A 162 1.35 9.05 -14.23
CA THR A 162 2.70 9.64 -14.35
C THR A 162 3.76 8.70 -13.78
N GLY A 163 5.04 9.04 -13.93
CA GLY A 163 6.14 8.34 -13.27
C GLY A 163 6.06 8.29 -11.73
N PHE A 164 5.21 9.07 -11.08
CA PHE A 164 5.08 9.09 -9.62
C PHE A 164 4.05 8.10 -9.06
N ALA A 165 3.26 7.45 -9.92
CA ALA A 165 2.26 6.47 -9.51
C ALA A 165 2.83 5.04 -9.59
N TRP A 166 2.58 4.27 -8.53
CA TRP A 166 3.11 2.93 -8.34
C TRP A 166 2.01 1.96 -7.92
N LYS A 167 2.21 0.67 -8.16
CA LYS A 167 1.40 -0.40 -7.58
C LYS A 167 2.30 -1.32 -6.75
N ILE A 168 1.81 -1.73 -5.58
CA ILE A 168 2.50 -2.68 -4.71
C ILE A 168 1.82 -4.03 -4.90
N ILE A 169 2.55 -5.02 -5.43
CA ILE A 169 2.03 -6.36 -5.72
C ILE A 169 2.81 -7.37 -4.91
N ASP A 170 2.13 -8.32 -4.27
CA ASP A 170 2.79 -9.46 -3.62
C ASP A 170 3.71 -10.19 -4.62
N ALA A 171 4.97 -10.41 -4.25
CA ALA A 171 5.97 -11.04 -5.10
C ALA A 171 5.66 -12.51 -5.45
N LYS A 172 4.73 -13.17 -4.74
CA LYS A 172 4.25 -14.50 -5.11
C LYS A 172 3.11 -14.46 -6.13
N LYS A 173 2.51 -13.30 -6.37
CA LYS A 173 1.46 -13.13 -7.38
C LYS A 173 2.10 -12.76 -8.71
N ASP A 174 1.67 -13.43 -9.78
CA ASP A 174 1.97 -13.01 -11.15
C ASP A 174 1.24 -11.70 -11.47
N PRO A 175 1.93 -10.64 -11.94
CA PRO A 175 1.29 -9.48 -12.56
C PRO A 175 0.34 -9.77 -13.72
N THR A 176 0.32 -11.00 -14.25
CA THR A 176 -0.63 -11.44 -15.28
C THR A 176 -1.92 -11.97 -14.67
N THR A 177 -2.67 -11.13 -13.97
CA THR A 177 -4.12 -11.02 -14.18
C THR A 177 -4.62 -9.74 -13.51
N ILE A 178 -5.37 -8.92 -14.25
CA ILE A 178 -6.37 -8.05 -13.60
C ILE A 178 -7.41 -9.00 -13.01
N LYS A 179 -7.17 -9.43 -11.77
CA LYS A 179 -8.22 -9.83 -10.84
C LYS A 179 -7.88 -9.15 -9.53
N SER A 180 -8.64 -8.12 -9.25
CA SER A 180 -8.79 -7.51 -7.95
C SER A 180 -8.83 -8.60 -6.89
N GLN A 181 -7.79 -8.68 -6.07
CA GLN A 181 -7.87 -9.31 -4.76
C GLN A 181 -7.68 -8.20 -3.72
N THR A 182 -8.76 -7.46 -3.56
CA THR A 182 -9.40 -7.15 -2.28
C THR A 182 -8.48 -7.25 -1.07
N GLY A 183 -7.78 -6.16 -0.74
CA GLY A 183 -7.81 -5.72 0.66
C GLY A 183 -9.29 -5.51 1.02
N GLN A 184 -9.75 -5.94 2.19
CA GLN A 184 -11.16 -5.94 2.60
C GLN A 184 -11.79 -4.55 2.36
N LYS A 185 -12.35 -4.35 1.16
CA LYS A 185 -13.35 -3.32 0.91
C LYS A 185 -14.56 -3.76 1.69
N THR A 186 -15.16 -2.84 2.44
CA THR A 186 -16.46 -3.12 3.05
C THR A 186 -17.37 -3.61 1.93
N LYS A 187 -17.79 -4.86 2.03
CA LYS A 187 -18.69 -5.46 1.05
C LYS A 187 -20.03 -5.58 1.70
N VAL A 188 -20.98 -4.80 1.20
CA VAL A 188 -22.36 -4.85 1.64
C VAL A 188 -23.16 -5.73 0.67
N SER A 189 -23.86 -6.72 1.21
CA SER A 189 -24.68 -7.66 0.46
C SER A 189 -25.98 -7.95 1.20
N THR A 190 -26.92 -8.63 0.53
CA THR A 190 -28.21 -8.98 1.12
C THR A 190 -28.46 -10.47 1.04
N LEU A 191 -28.92 -11.08 2.14
CA LEU A 191 -29.29 -12.49 2.19
C LEU A 191 -30.54 -12.65 3.06
N ASN A 192 -31.61 -13.23 2.49
CA ASN A 192 -32.86 -13.55 3.21
C ASN A 192 -33.47 -12.39 4.02
N GLY A 193 -33.46 -11.17 3.46
CA GLY A 193 -33.95 -9.98 4.16
C GLY A 193 -32.96 -9.36 5.14
N HIS A 194 -31.74 -9.88 5.25
CA HIS A 194 -30.68 -9.29 6.07
C HIS A 194 -29.65 -8.58 5.21
N ILE A 195 -29.01 -7.57 5.79
CA ILE A 195 -27.85 -6.90 5.23
C ILE A 195 -26.62 -7.53 5.89
N ILE A 196 -25.71 -8.05 5.06
CA ILE A 196 -24.43 -8.62 5.48
C ILE A 196 -23.34 -7.63 5.10
N VAL A 197 -22.61 -7.15 6.10
CA VAL A 197 -21.45 -6.27 5.95
C VAL A 197 -20.21 -7.09 6.26
N ALA A 198 -19.34 -7.27 5.26
CA ALA A 198 -18.07 -7.97 5.41
C ALA A 198 -16.92 -6.97 5.36
N GLY A 199 -15.93 -7.12 6.24
CA GLY A 199 -14.73 -6.28 6.30
C GLY A 199 -14.74 -5.21 7.40
N THR A 200 -15.84 -5.06 8.15
CA THR A 200 -15.90 -4.26 9.38
C THR A 200 -17.07 -4.70 10.25
N ASP A 201 -16.91 -4.62 11.57
CA ASP A 201 -17.99 -4.78 12.55
C ASP A 201 -18.54 -3.41 13.01
N ASP A 202 -17.88 -2.32 12.62
CA ASP A 202 -18.27 -0.94 12.93
C ASP A 202 -19.07 -0.34 11.76
N TYR A 203 -20.39 -0.55 11.82
CA TYR A 203 -21.34 -0.01 10.85
C TYR A 203 -22.70 0.26 11.47
N THR A 204 -23.48 1.12 10.80
CA THR A 204 -24.88 1.41 11.12
C THR A 204 -25.76 1.20 9.90
N ILE A 205 -27.02 0.83 10.12
CA ILE A 205 -28.03 0.70 9.08
C ILE A 205 -29.15 1.71 9.36
N SER A 206 -29.54 2.48 8.36
CA SER A 206 -30.68 3.40 8.44
C SER A 206 -31.64 3.26 7.26
N ASP A 207 -32.90 3.66 7.44
CA ASP A 207 -33.85 3.81 6.33
C ASP A 207 -33.64 5.14 5.58
N LEU A 208 -34.39 5.36 4.50
CA LEU A 208 -34.32 6.62 3.73
C LEU A 208 -34.73 7.87 4.52
N GLN A 209 -35.33 7.71 5.71
CA GLN A 209 -35.71 8.79 6.61
C GLN A 209 -34.62 9.04 7.67
N GLY A 210 -33.51 8.30 7.62
CA GLY A 210 -32.38 8.42 8.54
C GLY A 210 -32.61 7.75 9.89
N ARG A 211 -33.65 6.91 10.04
CA ARG A 211 -33.91 6.18 11.28
C ARG A 211 -33.02 4.95 11.35
N ASN A 212 -32.29 4.79 12.44
CA ASN A 212 -31.44 3.61 12.66
C ASN A 212 -32.29 2.35 12.82
N ILE A 213 -31.88 1.29 12.14
CA ILE A 213 -32.53 -0.01 12.13
C ILE A 213 -31.56 -1.05 12.69
N SER A 214 -32.04 -1.87 13.64
CA SER A 214 -31.23 -2.97 14.18
C SER A 214 -31.02 -4.05 13.11
N PRO A 215 -29.79 -4.62 13.01
CA PRO A 215 -29.45 -5.67 12.05
C PRO A 215 -30.00 -7.05 12.43
N ASP A 216 -30.50 -7.22 13.65
CA ASP A 216 -30.76 -8.54 14.27
C ASP A 216 -32.06 -9.20 13.77
N ASN A 217 -32.95 -8.46 13.11
CA ASN A 217 -34.21 -8.95 12.55
C ASN A 217 -34.22 -8.84 11.03
N GLY A 218 -34.98 -9.73 10.37
CA GLY A 218 -35.19 -9.64 8.92
C GLY A 218 -35.82 -8.29 8.54
N LEU A 219 -35.20 -7.57 7.61
CA LEU A 219 -35.63 -6.25 7.17
C LEU A 219 -36.77 -6.37 6.14
N PRO A 220 -37.81 -5.52 6.25
CA PRO A 220 -38.81 -5.38 5.20
C PRO A 220 -38.20 -5.01 3.84
N LYS A 221 -38.95 -5.27 2.77
CA LYS A 221 -38.56 -4.83 1.42
C LYS A 221 -38.46 -3.31 1.38
N GLY A 222 -37.35 -2.79 0.90
CA GLY A 222 -37.07 -1.36 0.97
C GLY A 222 -35.62 -1.02 0.71
N VAL A 223 -35.34 0.28 0.70
CA VAL A 223 -34.00 0.82 0.51
C VAL A 223 -33.43 1.27 1.84
N TYR A 224 -32.21 0.83 2.12
CA TYR A 224 -31.47 1.09 3.34
C TYR A 224 -30.12 1.70 3.03
N ILE A 225 -29.57 2.45 3.97
CA ILE A 225 -28.23 3.03 3.91
C ILE A 225 -27.38 2.35 4.98
N VAL A 226 -26.28 1.75 4.57
CA VAL A 226 -25.26 1.20 5.47
C VAL A 226 -24.12 2.19 5.53
N THR A 227 -23.78 2.67 6.72
CA THR A 227 -22.69 3.62 6.92
C THR A 227 -21.61 2.99 7.79
N THR A 228 -20.40 2.94 7.27
CA THR A 228 -19.18 2.60 8.02
C THR A 228 -18.41 3.87 8.37
N LYS A 229 -17.27 3.72 9.05
CA LYS A 229 -16.36 4.83 9.34
C LYS A 229 -15.90 5.59 8.08
N ASP A 230 -15.75 4.87 6.97
CA ASP A 230 -15.07 5.40 5.77
C ASP A 230 -16.03 5.67 4.60
N GLU A 231 -17.21 5.04 4.59
CA GLU A 231 -18.10 5.08 3.42
C GLU A 231 -19.57 4.75 3.75
N SER A 232 -20.48 5.15 2.85
CA SER A 232 -21.91 4.81 2.93
C SER A 232 -22.37 4.09 1.66
N PHE A 233 -23.18 3.05 1.84
CA PHE A 233 -23.72 2.21 0.78
C PHE A 233 -25.25 2.26 0.75
N LYS A 234 -25.82 2.35 -0.44
CA LYS A 234 -27.26 2.19 -0.65
C LYS A 234 -27.59 0.75 -1.00
N VAL A 235 -28.47 0.12 -0.22
CA VAL A 235 -28.79 -1.31 -0.31
C VAL A 235 -30.30 -1.48 -0.52
N LEU A 236 -30.69 -2.38 -1.41
CA LEU A 236 -32.08 -2.71 -1.67
C LEU A 236 -32.38 -4.13 -1.18
N ILE A 237 -33.34 -4.26 -0.28
CA ILE A 237 -33.92 -5.54 0.13
C ILE A 237 -35.15 -5.81 -0.76
N LYS A 238 -35.14 -6.93 -1.49
CA LYS A 238 -36.13 -7.30 -2.50
C LYS A 238 -37.16 -8.32 -2.02
#